data_AF-A0A7S2JDU3-F1
#
_entry.id   AF-A0A7S2JDU3-F1
#
_cell.length_a   1.000
_cell.length_b   1.000
_cell.length_c   1.000
_cell.angle_alpha   90.00
_cell.angle_beta   90.00
_cell.angle_gamma   90.00
#
_symmetry.space_group_name_H-M   'P 1'
#
loop_
_entity.id
_entity.type
_entity.pdbx_description
1 polymer ?
#
loop_
_entity_poly.entity_id
_entity_poly.type
_entity_poly.pdbx_seq_one_letter_code
_entity_poly.pdbx_strand_id
1 'polypeptide(L)'
;GVRWASRTGHQASRLLEAHIAIACLASACRMTRVLAVLESAFALIWIAGAAIAGAIVWVWRWHWDPDCACTWRSDEGAVHTSASILASFVVCLGAYGASAAAARTSGGLARRRVASFTRMYILAALLTYGPYVLWSAVHVRDERLSSALLAVSWAFLELQGAFNAAVYALQSRHLR
;
A
#
# COMPACT_ATOMS: atom_id res chain seq x y z
N GLY A 1 -15.09 14.25 11.63
CA GLY A 1 -14.44 14.72 10.39
C GLY A 1 -13.09 14.07 10.17
N VAL A 2 -12.04 14.56 10.83
CA VAL A 2 -10.63 14.21 10.56
C VAL A 2 -10.29 12.70 10.62
N ARG A 3 -10.96 11.94 11.50
CA ARG A 3 -10.68 10.50 11.72
C ARG A 3 -11.31 9.56 10.68
N TRP A 4 -12.42 9.97 10.06
CA TRP A 4 -12.99 9.29 8.90
C TRP A 4 -12.14 9.51 7.66
N ALA A 5 -11.56 10.70 7.53
CA ALA A 5 -10.67 11.05 6.44
C ALA A 5 -9.37 10.23 6.48
N SER A 6 -8.75 10.03 7.66
CA SER A 6 -7.53 9.22 7.75
C SER A 6 -7.75 7.75 7.38
N ARG A 7 -8.87 7.14 7.77
CA ARG A 7 -9.17 5.73 7.43
C ARG A 7 -9.58 5.52 5.99
N THR A 8 -10.36 6.44 5.44
CA THR A 8 -10.64 6.49 4.00
C THR A 8 -9.33 6.66 3.22
N GLY A 9 -8.43 7.52 3.72
CA GLY A 9 -7.09 7.72 3.18
C GLY A 9 -6.26 6.43 3.18
N HIS A 10 -6.29 5.64 4.25
CA HIS A 10 -5.58 4.36 4.30
C HIS A 10 -6.07 3.37 3.25
N GLN A 11 -7.38 3.16 3.15
CA GLN A 11 -7.95 2.20 2.19
C GLN A 11 -7.73 2.68 0.75
N ALA A 12 -7.93 3.98 0.50
CA ALA A 12 -7.65 4.58 -0.79
C ALA A 12 -6.15 4.48 -1.15
N SER A 13 -5.23 4.69 -0.20
CA SER A 13 -3.79 4.57 -0.42
C SER A 13 -3.39 3.15 -0.81
N ARG A 14 -3.96 2.12 -0.16
CA ARG A 14 -3.69 0.71 -0.51
C ARG A 14 -4.23 0.35 -1.89
N LEU A 15 -5.45 0.78 -2.21
CA LEU A 15 -6.04 0.57 -3.53
C LEU A 15 -5.26 1.31 -4.63
N LEU A 16 -4.82 2.53 -4.34
CA LEU A 16 -3.98 3.33 -5.23
C LEU A 16 -2.65 2.61 -5.48
N GLU A 17 -2.03 2.04 -4.46
CA GLU A 17 -0.78 1.31 -4.62
C GLU A 17 -0.93 -0.01 -5.38
N ALA A 18 -1.99 -0.76 -5.12
CA ALA A 18 -2.33 -1.94 -5.92
C ALA A 18 -2.55 -1.54 -7.39
N HIS A 19 -3.23 -0.42 -7.63
CA HIS A 19 -3.45 0.14 -8.95
C HIS A 19 -2.13 0.49 -9.66
N ILE A 20 -1.22 1.17 -8.96
CA ILE A 20 0.13 1.51 -9.46
C ILE A 20 0.89 0.22 -9.81
N ALA A 21 0.86 -0.79 -8.93
CA ALA A 21 1.58 -2.05 -9.14
C ALA A 21 1.06 -2.80 -10.38
N ILE A 22 -0.27 -2.87 -10.56
CA ILE A 22 -0.89 -3.49 -11.73
C ILE A 22 -0.60 -2.67 -13.00
N ALA A 23 -0.63 -1.33 -12.92
CA ALA A 23 -0.29 -0.46 -14.04
C ALA A 23 1.18 -0.63 -14.47
N CYS A 24 2.11 -0.75 -13.53
CA CYS A 24 3.51 -1.06 -13.81
C CYS A 24 3.65 -2.41 -14.53
N LEU A 25 2.96 -3.45 -14.05
CA LEU A 25 2.96 -4.77 -14.67
C LEU A 25 2.35 -4.74 -16.09
N ALA A 26 1.19 -4.11 -16.25
CA ALA A 26 0.54 -3.95 -17.55
C ALA A 26 1.43 -3.18 -18.54
N SER A 27 2.12 -2.13 -18.08
CA SER A 27 3.12 -1.41 -18.87
C SER A 27 4.31 -2.28 -19.25
N ALA A 28 4.83 -3.09 -18.33
CA ALA A 28 5.96 -4.00 -18.60
C ALA A 28 5.57 -5.09 -19.61
N CYS A 29 4.32 -5.53 -19.59
CA CYS A 29 3.75 -6.56 -20.47
C CYS A 29 3.10 -6.01 -21.77
N ARG A 30 3.08 -4.69 -21.99
CA ARG A 30 2.41 -4.02 -23.12
C ARG A 30 0.91 -4.33 -23.24
N MET A 31 0.23 -4.46 -22.11
CA MET A 31 -1.21 -4.69 -22.05
C MET A 31 -1.97 -3.37 -22.14
N THR A 32 -2.00 -2.75 -23.33
CA THR A 32 -2.63 -1.44 -23.57
C THR A 32 -4.11 -1.40 -23.20
N ARG A 33 -4.84 -2.49 -23.43
CA ARG A 33 -6.25 -2.63 -23.00
C ARG A 33 -6.41 -2.55 -21.48
N VAL A 34 -5.49 -3.17 -20.74
CA VAL A 34 -5.52 -3.15 -19.27
C VAL A 34 -5.20 -1.76 -18.75
N LEU A 35 -4.25 -1.05 -19.38
CA LEU A 35 -3.94 0.34 -19.03
C LEU A 35 -5.13 1.28 -19.26
N ALA A 36 -5.87 1.12 -20.36
CA ALA A 36 -7.08 1.92 -20.61
C ALA A 36 -8.20 1.65 -19.58
N VAL A 37 -8.37 0.39 -19.18
CA VAL A 37 -9.32 0.02 -18.10
C VAL A 37 -8.86 0.59 -16.75
N LEU A 38 -7.56 0.54 -16.46
CA LEU A 38 -7.01 1.13 -15.23
C LEU A 38 -7.23 2.65 -15.21
N GLU A 39 -6.93 3.35 -16.29
CA GLU A 39 -7.13 4.80 -16.36
C GLU A 39 -8.57 5.21 -16.07
N SER A 40 -9.55 4.49 -16.64
CA SER A 40 -10.98 4.71 -16.35
C SER A 40 -11.38 4.30 -14.92
N ALA A 41 -10.72 3.30 -14.33
CA ALA A 41 -10.97 2.85 -12.97
C ALA A 41 -10.35 3.77 -11.89
N PHE A 42 -9.45 4.69 -12.24
CA PHE A 42 -8.74 5.52 -11.27
C PHE A 42 -9.67 6.34 -10.37
N ALA A 43 -10.72 6.97 -10.94
CA ALA A 43 -11.69 7.72 -10.17
C ALA A 43 -12.50 6.84 -9.20
N LEU A 44 -12.72 5.57 -9.57
CA LEU A 44 -13.47 4.60 -8.77
C LEU A 44 -12.69 4.14 -7.53
N ILE A 45 -11.36 4.28 -7.52
CA ILE A 45 -10.51 3.94 -6.36
C ILE A 45 -10.94 4.72 -5.11
N TRP A 46 -11.26 5.99 -5.27
CA TRP A 46 -11.68 6.84 -4.15
C TRP A 46 -13.04 6.44 -3.59
N ILE A 47 -13.98 6.12 -4.48
CA ILE A 47 -15.32 5.66 -4.10
C ILE A 47 -15.24 4.30 -3.42
N ALA A 48 -14.49 3.36 -4.00
CA ALA A 48 -14.27 2.04 -3.44
C ALA A 48 -13.53 2.12 -2.09
N GLY A 49 -12.52 2.97 -1.96
CA GLY A 49 -11.79 3.20 -0.72
C GLY A 49 -12.69 3.74 0.39
N ALA A 50 -13.56 4.71 0.07
CA ALA A 50 -14.55 5.24 1.01
C ALA A 50 -15.59 4.18 1.41
N ALA A 51 -16.09 3.40 0.47
CA ALA A 51 -17.06 2.34 0.72
C ALA A 51 -16.47 1.24 1.63
N ILE A 52 -15.25 0.79 1.33
CA ILE A 52 -14.55 -0.24 2.14
C ILE A 52 -14.25 0.31 3.54
N ALA A 53 -13.75 1.54 3.65
CA ALA A 53 -13.51 2.15 4.96
C ALA A 53 -14.80 2.25 5.79
N GLY A 54 -15.92 2.65 5.17
CA GLY A 54 -17.22 2.71 5.82
C GLY A 54 -17.73 1.34 6.27
N ALA A 55 -17.62 0.33 5.42
CA ALA A 55 -18.00 -1.04 5.76
C ALA A 55 -17.19 -1.58 6.94
N ILE A 56 -15.87 -1.35 6.96
CA ILE A 56 -14.99 -1.76 8.06
C ILE A 56 -15.39 -1.09 9.38
N VAL A 57 -15.65 0.23 9.37
CA VAL A 57 -16.08 0.95 10.59
C VAL A 57 -17.39 0.40 11.12
N TRP A 58 -18.33 0.09 10.21
CA TRP A 58 -19.66 -0.40 10.57
C TRP A 58 -19.63 -1.83 11.13
N VAL A 59 -18.93 -2.75 10.46
CA VAL A 59 -18.85 -4.17 10.85
C VAL A 59 -18.08 -4.34 12.16
N TRP A 60 -16.92 -3.71 12.28
CA TRP A 60 -15.98 -3.96 13.39
C TRP A 60 -16.17 -3.01 14.58
N ARG A 61 -17.29 -2.27 14.59
CA ARG A 61 -17.77 -1.42 15.71
C ARG A 61 -16.65 -0.65 16.38
N TRP A 62 -15.93 0.11 15.56
CA TRP A 62 -14.85 0.96 16.03
C TRP A 62 -15.34 1.95 17.08
N HIS A 63 -14.68 2.04 18.23
CA HIS A 63 -15.02 3.02 19.25
C HIS A 63 -13.79 3.82 19.68
N TRP A 64 -14.05 5.01 20.22
CA TRP A 64 -13.02 5.83 20.82
C TRP A 64 -12.93 5.51 22.30
N ASP A 65 -11.75 5.08 22.76
CA ASP A 65 -11.46 4.94 24.19
C ASP A 65 -10.71 6.19 24.66
N PRO A 66 -11.23 6.94 25.65
CA PRO A 66 -10.52 8.11 26.19
C PRO A 66 -9.17 7.76 26.83
N ASP A 67 -8.96 6.52 27.30
CA ASP A 67 -7.75 6.12 28.03
C ASP A 67 -6.68 5.51 27.11
N CYS A 68 -7.10 4.80 26.05
CA CYS A 68 -6.20 4.07 25.14
C CYS A 68 -6.16 4.63 23.70
N ALA A 69 -6.80 5.77 23.46
CA ALA A 69 -7.05 6.34 22.14
C ALA A 69 -7.93 5.42 21.26
N CYS A 70 -7.81 5.56 19.93
CA CYS A 70 -8.62 4.85 18.94
C CYS A 70 -8.35 3.33 18.94
N THR A 71 -9.15 2.54 19.64
CA THR A 71 -9.02 1.08 19.70
C THR A 71 -10.14 0.34 18.96
N TRP A 72 -9.81 -0.85 18.46
CA TRP A 72 -10.84 -1.78 18.02
C TRP A 72 -11.51 -2.38 19.25
N ARG A 73 -12.84 -2.50 19.20
CA ARG A 73 -13.58 -3.14 20.29
C ARG A 73 -13.40 -4.66 20.31
N SER A 74 -12.98 -5.24 19.19
CA SER A 74 -12.66 -6.67 19.08
C SER A 74 -11.23 -6.88 18.60
N ASP A 75 -10.59 -7.91 19.15
CA ASP A 75 -9.29 -8.41 18.67
C ASP A 75 -9.35 -8.85 17.20
N GLU A 76 -10.53 -9.28 16.73
CA GLU A 76 -10.79 -9.62 15.34
C GLU A 76 -10.52 -8.43 14.40
N GLY A 77 -10.87 -7.19 14.80
CA GLY A 77 -10.60 -5.99 14.00
C GLY A 77 -9.10 -5.73 13.79
N ALA A 78 -8.28 -6.04 14.80
CA ALA A 78 -6.83 -5.95 14.69
C ALA A 78 -6.28 -7.03 13.74
N VAL A 79 -6.73 -8.29 13.89
CA VAL A 79 -6.34 -9.41 13.02
C VAL A 79 -6.70 -9.14 11.55
N HIS A 80 -7.92 -8.66 11.28
CA HIS A 80 -8.34 -8.32 9.92
C HIS A 80 -7.54 -7.15 9.32
N THR A 81 -7.21 -6.15 10.14
CA THR A 81 -6.35 -5.05 9.69
C THR A 81 -4.97 -5.58 9.29
N SER A 82 -4.34 -6.40 10.13
CA SER A 82 -3.05 -7.02 9.83
C SER A 82 -3.10 -7.90 8.58
N ALA A 83 -4.13 -8.75 8.45
CA ALA A 83 -4.31 -9.61 7.28
C ALA A 83 -4.48 -8.80 5.98
N SER A 84 -5.24 -7.70 6.03
CA SER A 84 -5.43 -6.83 4.87
C SER A 84 -4.14 -6.12 4.43
N ILE A 85 -3.30 -5.71 5.40
CA ILE A 85 -1.98 -5.10 5.14
C ILE A 85 -1.07 -6.13 4.49
N LEU A 86 -1.00 -7.34 5.06
CA LEU A 86 -0.19 -8.43 4.51
C LEU A 86 -0.61 -8.81 3.08
N ALA A 87 -1.92 -8.95 2.84
CA ALA A 87 -2.43 -9.27 1.50
C ALA A 87 -2.05 -8.18 0.49
N SER A 88 -2.20 -6.90 0.86
CA SER A 88 -1.83 -5.76 0.00
C SER A 88 -0.33 -5.79 -0.30
N PHE A 89 0.51 -6.02 0.72
CA PHE A 89 1.95 -6.12 0.58
C PHE A 89 2.36 -7.26 -0.38
N VAL A 90 1.77 -8.44 -0.24
CA VAL A 90 2.06 -9.61 -1.11
C VAL A 90 1.64 -9.34 -2.55
N VAL A 91 0.45 -8.78 -2.77
CA VAL A 91 -0.04 -8.44 -4.13
C VAL A 91 0.87 -7.41 -4.79
N CYS A 92 1.21 -6.33 -4.08
CA CYS A 92 2.10 -5.29 -4.59
C CYS A 92 3.50 -5.85 -4.89
N LEU A 93 4.10 -6.60 -3.96
CA LEU A 93 5.43 -7.17 -4.15
C LEU A 93 5.45 -8.17 -5.32
N GLY A 94 4.43 -9.00 -5.45
CA GLY A 94 4.28 -9.95 -6.56
C GLY A 94 4.13 -9.23 -7.91
N ALA A 95 3.27 -8.23 -7.99
CA ALA A 95 3.06 -7.45 -9.21
C ALA A 95 4.33 -6.67 -9.63
N TYR A 96 5.02 -6.04 -8.68
CA TYR A 96 6.29 -5.37 -8.96
C TYR A 96 7.39 -6.36 -9.33
N GLY A 97 7.46 -7.52 -8.68
CA GLY A 97 8.41 -8.59 -9.00
C GLY A 97 8.20 -9.13 -10.41
N ALA A 98 6.95 -9.39 -10.78
CA ALA A 98 6.56 -9.79 -12.13
C ALA A 98 6.89 -8.70 -13.17
N SER A 99 6.64 -7.43 -12.85
CA SER A 99 7.01 -6.29 -13.70
C SER A 99 8.53 -6.22 -13.91
N ALA A 100 9.32 -6.37 -12.84
CA ALA A 100 10.77 -6.38 -12.90
C ALA A 100 11.31 -7.57 -13.71
N ALA A 101 10.74 -8.76 -13.54
CA ALA A 101 11.09 -9.95 -14.32
C ALA A 101 10.77 -9.76 -15.81
N ALA A 102 9.55 -9.28 -16.13
CA ALA A 102 9.12 -8.99 -17.49
C ALA A 102 10.00 -7.92 -18.16
N ALA A 103 10.50 -6.95 -17.40
CA ALA A 103 11.42 -5.94 -17.92
C ALA A 103 12.83 -6.48 -18.21
N ARG A 104 13.26 -7.58 -17.58
CA ARG A 104 14.58 -8.21 -17.81
C ARG A 104 14.62 -9.09 -19.06
N THR A 105 13.52 -9.74 -19.40
CA THR A 105 13.43 -10.67 -20.55
C THR A 105 13.36 -9.96 -21.91
N SER A 106 13.53 -8.65 -21.91
CA SER A 106 12.92 -7.80 -22.91
C SER A 106 13.78 -6.58 -23.24
N GLY A 107 14.40 -6.56 -24.44
CA GLY A 107 15.24 -5.45 -24.88
C GLY A 107 14.47 -4.15 -25.10
N GLY A 108 15.05 -3.01 -24.68
CA GLY A 108 14.55 -1.66 -24.99
C GLY A 108 14.82 -0.61 -23.91
N LEU A 109 15.13 0.63 -24.32
CA LEU A 109 15.38 1.77 -23.42
C LEU A 109 14.15 2.10 -22.55
N ALA A 110 12.94 2.02 -23.13
CA ALA A 110 11.69 2.24 -22.39
C ALA A 110 11.49 1.23 -21.25
N ARG A 111 11.84 -0.04 -21.45
CA ARG A 111 11.73 -1.09 -20.41
C ARG A 111 12.78 -0.97 -19.32
N ARG A 112 14.00 -0.52 -19.64
CA ARG A 112 15.02 -0.21 -18.62
C ARG A 112 14.57 0.91 -17.68
N ARG A 113 13.85 1.92 -18.20
CA ARG A 113 13.25 2.98 -17.39
C ARG A 113 12.14 2.44 -16.49
N VAL A 114 11.20 1.66 -17.04
CA VAL A 114 10.14 1.00 -16.24
C VAL A 114 10.75 0.11 -15.15
N ALA A 115 11.83 -0.60 -15.44
CA ALA A 115 12.54 -1.41 -14.44
C ALA A 115 13.15 -0.58 -13.31
N SER A 116 13.70 0.61 -13.62
CA SER A 116 14.27 1.52 -12.62
C SER A 116 13.19 2.03 -11.66
N PHE A 117 12.05 2.49 -12.19
CA PHE A 117 10.95 2.98 -11.35
C PHE A 117 10.26 1.85 -10.58
N THR A 118 10.10 0.67 -11.19
CA THR A 118 9.56 -0.52 -10.50
C THR A 118 10.41 -0.87 -9.27
N ARG A 119 11.75 -0.77 -9.36
CA ARG A 119 12.62 -0.98 -8.19
C ARG A 119 12.39 0.05 -7.09
N MET A 120 12.18 1.31 -7.42
CA MET A 120 11.87 2.35 -6.44
C MET A 120 10.55 2.07 -5.73
N TYR A 121 9.52 1.62 -6.45
CA TYR A 121 8.25 1.20 -5.84
C TYR A 121 8.38 -0.05 -4.96
N ILE A 122 9.20 -1.03 -5.34
CA ILE A 122 9.53 -2.19 -4.48
C ILE A 122 10.17 -1.71 -3.17
N LEU A 123 11.15 -0.81 -3.25
CA LEU A 123 11.82 -0.26 -2.08
C LEU A 123 10.85 0.54 -1.21
N ALA A 124 9.98 1.35 -1.80
CA ALA A 124 8.94 2.08 -1.09
C ALA A 124 8.00 1.11 -0.34
N ALA A 125 7.51 0.06 -1.00
CA ALA A 125 6.66 -0.95 -0.38
C ALA A 125 7.37 -1.71 0.75
N LEU A 126 8.65 -2.05 0.58
CA LEU A 126 9.44 -2.69 1.62
C LEU A 126 9.68 -1.79 2.83
N LEU A 127 9.94 -0.50 2.63
CA LEU A 127 10.17 0.46 3.72
C LEU A 127 8.88 0.78 4.49
N THR A 128 7.74 0.79 3.81
CA THR A 128 6.46 1.21 4.38
C THR A 128 5.71 0.04 5.02
N TYR A 129 5.58 -1.09 4.32
CA TYR A 129 4.89 -2.28 4.84
C TYR A 129 5.82 -3.24 5.58
N GLY A 130 7.08 -3.36 5.16
CA GLY A 130 8.00 -4.36 5.67
C GLY A 130 8.20 -4.33 7.19
N PRO A 131 8.43 -3.17 7.83
CA PRO A 131 8.54 -3.09 9.28
C PRO A 131 7.31 -3.60 10.01
N TYR A 132 6.11 -3.30 9.51
CA TYR A 132 4.86 -3.74 10.15
C TYR A 132 4.62 -5.23 9.99
N VAL A 133 4.84 -5.76 8.77
CA VAL A 133 4.71 -7.20 8.51
C VAL A 133 5.71 -7.98 9.36
N LEU A 134 6.95 -7.51 9.45
CA LEU A 134 7.97 -8.14 10.27
C LEU A 134 7.61 -8.10 11.77
N TRP A 135 7.17 -6.95 12.28
CA TRP A 135 6.68 -6.83 13.66
C TRP A 135 5.52 -7.80 13.92
N SER A 136 4.56 -7.90 13.00
CA SER A 136 3.40 -8.80 13.16
C SER A 136 3.77 -10.29 13.15
N ALA A 137 4.87 -10.64 12.48
CA ALA A 137 5.36 -12.02 12.37
C ALA A 137 6.28 -12.43 13.55
N VAL A 138 6.98 -11.47 14.16
CA VAL A 138 7.93 -11.73 15.24
C VAL A 138 7.25 -11.59 16.59
N HIS A 139 7.25 -12.67 17.38
CA HIS A 139 6.82 -12.61 18.78
C HIS A 139 7.90 -11.96 19.65
N VAL A 140 7.74 -10.67 19.93
CA VAL A 140 8.59 -9.92 20.86
C VAL A 140 8.04 -10.07 22.28
N ARG A 141 8.81 -10.67 23.19
CA ARG A 141 8.39 -10.91 24.59
C ARG A 141 8.37 -9.65 25.45
N ASP A 142 9.15 -8.63 25.07
CA ASP A 142 9.20 -7.34 25.76
C ASP A 142 8.10 -6.41 25.23
N GLU A 143 7.12 -6.10 26.07
CA GLU A 143 5.96 -5.28 25.72
C GLU A 143 6.34 -3.84 25.33
N ARG A 144 7.36 -3.26 25.97
CA ARG A 144 7.81 -1.89 25.67
C ARG A 144 8.49 -1.84 24.31
N LEU A 145 9.36 -2.82 24.03
CA LEU A 145 10.02 -2.94 22.74
C LEU A 145 8.99 -3.22 21.63
N SER A 146 8.03 -4.11 21.88
CA SER A 146 6.96 -4.41 20.93
C SER A 146 6.12 -3.18 20.60
N SER A 147 5.74 -2.40 21.62
CA SER A 147 4.96 -1.17 21.44
C SER A 147 5.74 -0.09 20.67
N ALA A 148 7.04 0.06 20.95
CA ALA A 148 7.90 1.00 20.22
C ALA A 148 8.04 0.60 18.74
N LEU A 149 8.23 -0.69 18.45
CA LEU A 149 8.30 -1.22 17.09
C LEU A 149 6.98 -1.06 16.33
N LEU A 150 5.84 -1.26 17.01
CA LEU A 150 4.52 -0.98 16.45
C LEU A 150 4.39 0.50 16.07
N ALA A 151 4.75 1.43 16.96
CA ALA A 151 4.63 2.85 16.70
C ALA A 151 5.49 3.28 15.51
N VAL A 152 6.74 2.80 15.43
CA VAL A 152 7.65 3.08 14.30
C VAL A 152 7.10 2.49 13.02
N SER A 153 6.71 1.21 13.01
CA SER A 153 6.18 0.56 11.80
C SER A 153 4.89 1.19 11.32
N TRP A 154 4.03 1.64 12.23
CA TRP A 154 2.83 2.38 11.88
C TRP A 154 3.15 3.74 11.26
N ALA A 155 4.14 4.47 11.78
CA ALA A 155 4.57 5.72 11.16
C ALA A 155 5.08 5.52 9.72
N PHE A 156 5.82 4.43 9.46
CA PHE A 156 6.25 4.07 8.10
C PHE A 156 5.09 3.75 7.17
N LEU A 157 4.05 3.06 7.66
CA LEU A 157 2.82 2.81 6.90
C LEU A 157 2.10 4.11 6.51
N GLU A 158 2.00 5.07 7.43
CA GLU A 158 1.36 6.37 7.17
C GLU A 158 2.12 7.18 6.10
N LEU A 159 3.44 7.00 6.00
CA LEU A 159 4.29 7.68 5.02
C LEU A 159 4.16 7.10 3.59
N GLN A 160 3.41 6.03 3.40
CA GLN A 160 3.27 5.35 2.11
C GLN A 160 2.84 6.26 0.96
N GLY A 161 1.82 7.08 1.18
CA GLY A 161 1.36 8.04 0.17
C GLY A 161 2.47 9.02 -0.22
N ALA A 162 3.28 9.46 0.74
CA ALA A 162 4.41 10.36 0.49
C ALA A 162 5.53 9.68 -0.31
N PHE A 163 5.87 8.43 0.00
CA PHE A 163 6.84 7.66 -0.78
C PHE A 163 6.37 7.45 -2.22
N ASN A 164 5.11 7.06 -2.42
CA ASN A 164 4.54 6.90 -3.77
C ASN A 164 4.57 8.23 -4.55
N ALA A 165 4.19 9.34 -3.91
CA ALA A 165 4.28 10.67 -4.52
C ALA A 165 5.73 11.05 -4.89
N ALA A 166 6.70 10.73 -4.04
CA ALA A 166 8.11 10.97 -4.32
C ALA A 166 8.62 10.16 -5.52
N VAL A 167 8.26 8.88 -5.61
CA VAL A 167 8.62 8.03 -6.77
C VAL A 167 7.99 8.57 -8.05
N TYR A 168 6.71 8.98 -8.00
CA TYR A 168 6.03 9.63 -9.12
C TYR A 168 6.70 10.94 -9.54
N ALA A 169 7.09 11.79 -8.59
CA ALA A 169 7.78 13.04 -8.87
C ALA A 169 9.13 12.79 -9.56
N LEU A 170 9.91 11.83 -9.07
CA LEU A 170 11.17 11.40 -9.70
C LEU A 170 10.95 10.85 -11.12
N GLN A 171 9.90 10.06 -11.31
CA GLN A 171 9.51 9.54 -12.62
C GLN A 171 9.17 10.67 -13.59
N SER A 172 8.39 11.66 -13.17
CA SER A 172 7.98 12.79 -14.02
C SER A 172 9.18 13.66 -14.45
N ARG A 173 10.16 13.86 -13.56
CA ARG A 173 11.38 14.63 -13.85
C ARG A 173 12.30 13.96 -14.87
N HIS A 174 12.28 12.63 -14.94
CA HIS A 174 13.07 11.87 -15.92
C HIS A 174 12.36 11.67 -17.27
N LEU A 175 11.09 12.07 -17.37
CA LEU A 175 10.29 12.03 -18.60
C LEU A 175 10.17 13.40 -19.29
N ARG A 176 10.57 14.48 -18.61
CA ARG A 176 10.82 15.80 -19.21
C ARG A 176 12.25 15.85 -19.74
#